data_AF-A0A9K3DYV8-F1
#
_entry.id   AF-A0A9K3DYV8-F1
#
_cell.length_a   1.000
_cell.length_b   1.000
_cell.length_c   1.000
_cell.angle_alpha   90.00
_cell.angle_beta   90.00
_cell.angle_gamma   90.00
#
_symmetry.space_group_name_H-M   'P 1'
#
loop_
_entity.id
_entity.type
_entity.pdbx_description
1 polymer ?
#
loop_
_entity_poly.entity_id
_entity_poly.type
_entity_poly.pdbx_seq_one_letter_code
_entity_poly.pdbx_strand_id
1 'polypeptide(L)' 'MGKISTGSKLRDINIEIEDASCPLCGSSEETGNHLFTYCLVASRVWLYTAARCRVAPFIVYTFREIDFGAS' A
#
# COMPACT_ATOMS: atom_id res chain seq x y z
N MET A 1 -17.39 3.85 -3.81
CA MET A 1 -16.25 4.57 -3.19
C MET A 1 -15.12 4.63 -4.20
N GLY A 2 -14.52 5.80 -4.42
CA GLY A 2 -13.39 5.96 -5.36
C GLY A 2 -12.18 5.13 -4.92
N LYS A 3 -11.52 4.46 -5.88
CA LYS A 3 -10.28 3.72 -5.66
C LYS A 3 -9.16 4.75 -5.47
N ILE A 4 -8.52 4.76 -4.30
CA ILE A 4 -7.31 5.56 -4.08
C ILE A 4 -6.15 4.76 -4.67
N SER A 5 -5.56 5.27 -5.75
CA SER A 5 -4.40 4.67 -6.40
C SER A 5 -3.12 5.07 -5.68
N THR A 6 -2.15 4.15 -5.64
CA THR A 6 -0.81 4.41 -5.11
C THR A 6 -0.06 5.43 -5.97
N GLY A 7 0.86 6.18 -5.39
CA GLY A 7 1.68 7.18 -6.12
C GLY A 7 2.33 6.61 -7.40
N SER A 8 2.81 5.36 -7.33
CA SER A 8 3.37 4.64 -8.49
C SER A 8 2.35 4.40 -9.61
N LYS A 9 1.11 4.03 -9.25
CA LYS A 9 0.04 3.78 -10.22
C LYS A 9 -0.47 5.07 -10.86
N LEU A 10 -0.47 6.16 -10.11
CA LEU A 10 -0.82 7.48 -10.64
C LEU A 10 0.22 7.94 -11.68
N ARG A 11 1.51 7.69 -11.43
CA ARG A 11 2.59 7.94 -12.39
C ARG A 11 2.47 7.06 -13.64
N ASP A 12 2.06 5.81 -13.49
CA ASP A 12 1.84 4.87 -14.61
C ASP A 12 0.68 5.28 -15.54
N ILE A 13 -0.37 5.90 -14.99
CA ILE A 13 -1.48 6.48 -15.77
C ILE A 13 -1.20 7.92 -16.25
N ASN A 14 0.07 8.31 -16.32
CA ASN A 14 0.54 9.57 -16.87
C ASN A 14 0.06 10.82 -16.11
N ILE A 15 -0.25 10.68 -14.81
CA ILE A 15 -0.46 11.81 -13.91
C ILE A 15 0.90 12.17 -13.30
N GLU A 16 1.33 13.41 -13.53
CA GLU A 16 2.59 13.91 -13.00
C GLU A 16 2.47 14.07 -11.48
N ILE A 17 3.26 13.28 -10.75
CA ILE A 17 3.42 13.38 -9.30
C ILE A 17 4.85 13.82 -9.05
N GLU A 18 5.01 14.99 -8.41
CA GLU A 18 6.33 15.56 -8.07
C GLU A 18 7.17 14.60 -7.22
N ASP A 19 6.54 13.89 -6.29
CA ASP A 19 7.21 12.94 -5.42
C ASP A 19 6.39 11.67 -5.21
N ALA A 20 6.83 10.57 -5.81
CA ALA A 20 6.20 9.26 -5.66
C ALA A 20 6.69 8.50 -4.41
N SER A 21 7.42 9.18 -3.51
CA SER A 21 7.88 8.57 -2.26
C SER A 21 6.69 8.25 -1.35
N CYS A 22 6.86 7.22 -0.53
CA CYS A 22 5.86 6.79 0.44
C CYS A 22 5.66 7.90 1.48
N PRO A 23 4.45 8.48 1.60
CA PRO A 23 4.19 9.59 2.52
C PRO A 23 4.25 9.16 4.00
N LEU A 24 4.24 7.85 4.26
CA LEU A 24 4.31 7.30 5.62
C LEU A 24 5.75 7.22 6.14
N CYS A 25 6.69 6.79 5.29
CA CYS A 25 8.07 6.50 5.71
C CYS A 25 9.13 7.36 5.00
N GLY A 26 8.79 8.03 3.90
CA GLY A 26 9.67 8.87 3.08
C GLY A 26 10.90 8.15 2.51
N SER A 27 10.97 6.82 2.60
CA SER A 27 12.22 6.07 2.37
C SER A 27 12.24 5.29 1.06
N SER A 28 11.09 5.07 0.42
CA SER A 28 10.94 4.28 -0.81
C SER A 28 9.69 4.69 -1.55
N GLU A 29 9.54 4.27 -2.81
CA GLU A 29 8.38 4.57 -3.65
C GLU A 29 7.07 3.98 -3.07
N GLU A 30 5.99 4.73 -3.14
CA GLU A 30 4.67 4.30 -2.69
C GLU A 30 4.08 3.26 -3.66
N THR A 31 4.31 1.98 -3.37
CA THR A 31 3.69 0.84 -4.07
C THR A 31 2.82 0.02 -3.13
N GLY A 32 1.87 -0.75 -3.66
CA GLY A 32 1.07 -1.68 -2.86
C GLY A 32 1.97 -2.68 -2.11
N ASN A 33 2.99 -3.24 -2.76
CA ASN A 33 3.98 -4.07 -2.08
C ASN A 33 4.64 -3.30 -0.93
N HIS A 34 5.13 -2.08 -1.17
CA HIS A 34 5.74 -1.29 -0.10
C HIS A 34 4.79 -1.10 1.09
N LEU A 35 3.54 -0.69 0.88
CA LEU A 35 2.58 -0.44 1.96
C LEU A 35 2.16 -1.69 2.76
N PHE A 36 2.14 -2.86 2.11
CA PHE A 36 1.66 -4.09 2.76
C PHE A 36 2.77 -5.03 3.24
N THR A 37 4.00 -4.90 2.72
CA THR A 37 5.10 -5.85 3.03
C THR A 37 6.35 -5.19 3.61
N TYR A 38 6.74 -3.99 3.16
CA TYR A 38 8.06 -3.40 3.50
C TYR A 38 7.99 -2.16 4.40
N CYS A 39 6.91 -1.39 4.36
CA CYS A 39 6.78 -0.12 5.07
C CYS A 39 6.59 -0.34 6.57
N LEU A 40 7.63 -0.09 7.37
CA LEU A 40 7.58 -0.25 8.82
C LEU A 40 6.48 0.58 9.50
N VAL A 41 6.22 1.78 8.97
CA VAL A 41 5.16 2.66 9.48
C VAL A 41 3.79 2.03 9.22
N ALA A 42 3.52 1.59 7.98
CA ALA A 42 2.29 0.90 7.64
C ALA A 42 2.12 -0.41 8.43
N SER A 43 3.19 -1.20 8.60
CA SER A 43 3.17 -2.45 9.39
C SER A 43 2.71 -2.22 10.83
N ARG A 44 3.09 -1.10 11.46
CA ARG A 44 2.59 -0.75 12.80
C ARG A 44 1.10 -0.44 12.81
N VAL A 45 0.60 0.26 11.78
CA VAL A 45 -0.83 0.53 11.61
C VAL A 45 -1.62 -0.77 11.43
N TRP A 46 -1.12 -1.68 10.58
CA TRP A 46 -1.75 -2.99 10.38
C TRP A 46 -1.76 -3.83 11.66
N LEU A 47 -0.66 -3.84 12.41
CA LEU A 47 -0.58 -4.57 13.67
C LEU A 47 -1.57 -4.03 14.72
N TYR A 48 -1.66 -2.70 14.86
CA TYR A 48 -2.62 -2.06 15.76
C TYR A 48 -4.07 -2.40 15.36
N THR A 49 -4.35 -2.38 14.06
CA THR A 49 -5.68 -2.72 13.52
C THR A 49 -6.01 -4.19 13.75
N ALA A 50 -5.07 -5.11 13.49
CA ALA A 50 -5.23 -6.54 13.73
C ALA A 50 -5.52 -6.84 15.21
N ALA A 51 -4.79 -6.20 16.13
CA ALA A 51 -5.02 -6.34 17.56
C ALA A 51 -6.44 -5.90 17.97
N ARG A 52 -6.93 -4.79 17.42
CA ARG A 52 -8.31 -4.31 17.64
C ARG A 52 -9.36 -5.26 17.07
N CYS A 53 -9.07 -5.88 15.92
CA CYS A 53 -9.97 -6.81 15.24
C CYS A 53 -9.86 -8.25 15.75
N ARG A 54 -9.00 -8.53 16.74
CA ARG A 54 -8.68 -9.89 17.24
C ARG A 54 -8.16 -10.83 16.14
N VAL A 55 -7.48 -10.27 15.14
CA VAL A 55 -6.78 -11.02 14.10
C VAL A 55 -5.37 -11.29 14.60
N ALA A 56 -4.92 -12.54 14.47
CA ALA A 56 -3.54 -12.89 14.80
C ALA A 56 -2.56 -12.09 13.93
N PRO A 57 -1.41 -11.64 14.48
CA PRO A 57 -0.42 -10.94 13.68
C PRO A 57 0.02 -11.82 12.50
N PHE A 58 0.08 -11.23 11.32
CA PHE A 58 0.44 -11.90 10.08
C PHE A 58 1.54 -11.12 9.37
N ILE A 59 2.33 -11.84 8.57
CA ILE A 59 3.37 -11.25 7.73
C ILE A 59 2.93 -11.45 6.28
N VAL A 60 2.89 -10.37 5.52
CA VAL A 60 2.57 -10.40 4.10
C VAL A 60 3.87 -10.40 3.31
N TYR A 61 4.01 -11.35 2.39
CA TYR A 61 5.18 -11.45 1.51
C TYR A 61 4.97 -10.71 0.18
N THR A 62 3.76 -10.74 -0.35
CA THR A 62 3.42 -10.12 -1.64
C THR A 62 2.00 -9.57 -1.62
N PHE A 63 1.81 -8.45 -2.31
CA PHE A 63 0.52 -7.83 -2.52
C PHE A 63 0.18 -7.83 -4.02
N ARG A 64 -1.02 -8.31 -4.34
CA ARG A 64 -1.60 -8.26 -5.69
C ARG A 64 -2.99 -7.66 -5.58
N GLU A 65 -3.25 -6.64 -6.38
CA GLU A 65 -4.62 -6.14 -6.55
C GLU A 65 -5.44 -7.15 -7.35
N ILE A 66 -6.68 -7.38 -6.91
CA ILE A 66 -7.63 -8.22 -7.62
C ILE A 66 -8.56 -7.28 -8.38
N ASP A 67 -8.36 -7.17 -9.70
CA ASP A 67 -9.25 -6.41 -10.58
C ASP A 67 -10.35 -7.35 -11.10
N PHE A 68 -11.61 -7.09 -10.73
CA PHE A 68 -12.78 -7.87 -11.18
C PHE A 68 -13.31 -7.45 -12.57
N GLY A 69 -12.47 -6.87 -13.42
CA GLY A 69 -12.92 -6.25 -14.67
C GLY A 69 -11.84 -6.21 -15.76
N ALA A 70 -11.53 -7.38 -16.32
CA ALA A 70 -10.98 -7.52 -17.67
C ALA A 70 -11.19 -8.97 -18.12
N SER A 71 -12.33 -9.23 -18.74
CA SER A 71 -12.57 -10.36 -19.64
C SER A 71 -13.09 -9.80 -20.95
#